data_AF-A0A1G4JHZ2-F1
#
_entry.id   AF-A0A1G4JHZ2-F1
#
_cell.length_a   1.000
_cell.length_b   1.000
_cell.length_c   1.000
_cell.angle_alpha   90.00
_cell.angle_beta   90.00
_cell.angle_gamma   90.00
#
_symmetry.space_group_name_H-M   'P 1'
#
loop_
_entity.id
_entity.type
_entity.pdbx_description
1 polymer ?
#
loop_
_entity_poly.entity_id
_entity_poly.type
_entity_poly.pdbx_seq_one_letter_code
_entity_poly.pdbx_strand_id
1 'polypeptide(L)'
;MSSILSEADLNDFISPGLACIKPVQNEQKRPENSEDALVVGKEPSEPQKVSISLQDCLACAGCITSSEEILLGRQNHKVFLEAKSNFTAGMSLAVSISPQCRLSLANFYDLSLDVFDAAFLNLMLCYFEARYVVGTQMGRTLSISETNYELSRRKTLDKYKKPQLCAVCPGFVLYSEKTKPELVPHLLDVKSPQQITGALLKANNQNIYHLAVMPCFDKKLEASRADTEGEVDCVITPREMISMLQELNLAFSDFLNGPSLQDLQQRLTPEGWNPRLHWVSNSGSSSGGFAFQYVLNEQRSNPGSEIIQIMGKNADIREYRLVDSTSGQVLASSSEVYGFRNIQNLVRKLGGARRTSRNIVITRKRASEKNASDSKPTEPEPARTDFIEVMACPGGCINGGGLLNEEANTTRRRALAKKLDTQYSTLLPQTECSEEFVSSNRYKFSAIQKSTDVVTVGNTW
;
A
#
# COMPACT_ATOMS: atom_id res chain seq x y z
N MET A 1 -37.80 8.89 19.67
CA MET A 1 -36.78 9.74 20.30
C MET A 1 -35.47 9.53 19.57
N SER A 2 -34.86 10.64 19.17
CA SER A 2 -33.69 10.76 18.32
C SER A 2 -32.48 9.99 18.88
N SER A 3 -31.94 9.02 18.13
CA SER A 3 -30.54 8.60 18.34
C SER A 3 -29.67 9.63 17.63
N ILE A 4 -29.47 10.75 18.32
CA ILE A 4 -28.44 11.73 18.00
C ILE A 4 -27.14 10.93 17.90
N LEU A 5 -26.53 10.95 16.71
CA LEU A 5 -25.16 10.52 16.49
C LEU A 5 -24.30 11.16 17.59
N SER A 6 -23.62 10.34 18.40
CA SER A 6 -22.64 10.89 19.33
C SER A 6 -21.51 11.50 18.49
N GLU A 7 -21.08 12.72 18.81
CA GLU A 7 -19.94 13.39 18.14
C GLU A 7 -18.64 12.56 18.24
N ALA A 8 -18.59 11.55 19.10
CA ALA A 8 -17.48 10.60 19.20
C ALA A 8 -17.41 9.61 18.02
N ASP A 9 -18.51 9.37 17.30
CA ASP A 9 -18.57 8.41 16.18
C ASP A 9 -18.37 9.07 14.79
N LEU A 10 -18.12 10.39 14.76
CA LEU A 10 -18.08 11.19 13.53
C LEU A 10 -16.70 11.74 13.16
N ASN A 11 -15.66 11.39 13.91
CA ASN A 11 -14.30 11.81 13.62
C ASN A 11 -13.49 10.66 13.01
N ASP A 12 -13.20 10.73 11.70
CA ASP A 12 -12.15 9.96 11.01
C ASP A 12 -10.72 10.40 11.48
N PHE A 13 -10.61 10.97 12.70
CA PHE A 13 -9.40 11.46 13.36
C PHE A 13 -9.68 11.53 14.87
N ILE A 14 -9.26 10.53 15.65
CA ILE A 14 -9.40 10.58 17.11
C ILE A 14 -8.28 11.47 17.66
N SER A 15 -8.65 12.54 18.38
CA SER A 15 -7.75 13.39 19.17
C SER A 15 -6.88 12.53 20.11
N PRO A 16 -5.66 12.97 20.48
CA PRO A 16 -4.69 12.13 21.17
C PRO A 16 -5.26 11.58 22.49
N GLY A 17 -5.50 10.27 22.50
CA GLY A 17 -5.81 9.53 23.71
C GLY A 17 -4.58 9.56 24.62
N LEU A 18 -4.76 10.20 25.77
CA LEU A 18 -3.90 10.20 26.95
C LEU A 18 -2.85 9.09 26.94
N ALA A 19 -1.58 9.51 26.85
CA ALA A 19 -0.46 8.68 27.28
C ALA A 19 -0.81 8.07 28.65
N CYS A 20 -0.54 6.77 28.81
CA CYS A 20 -0.77 6.05 30.06
C CYS A 20 0.25 6.55 31.11
N ILE A 21 0.01 7.74 31.66
CA ILE A 21 0.77 8.31 32.76
C ILE A 21 0.10 7.79 34.03
N LYS A 22 0.86 7.02 34.84
CA LYS A 22 0.46 6.68 36.21
C LYS A 22 0.04 7.96 36.92
N PRO A 23 -1.14 8.02 37.57
CA PRO A 23 -1.57 9.24 38.25
C PRO A 23 -0.58 9.57 39.36
N VAL A 24 0.21 10.63 39.14
CA VAL A 24 0.97 11.28 40.20
C VAL A 24 -0.06 12.00 41.07
N GLN A 25 -0.03 11.72 42.37
CA GLN A 25 -0.85 12.42 43.35
C GLN A 25 -0.46 13.90 43.34
N ASN A 26 -1.35 14.75 42.82
CA ASN A 26 -1.17 16.20 42.87
C ASN A 26 -1.56 16.70 44.26
N GLU A 27 -0.57 17.06 45.07
CA GLU A 27 -0.78 18.03 46.14
C GLU A 27 -1.02 19.41 45.52
N GLN A 28 -2.18 19.99 45.85
CA GLN A 28 -2.59 21.30 45.39
C GLN A 28 -1.72 22.40 46.01
N LYS A 29 -1.02 23.17 45.18
CA LYS A 29 -0.65 24.56 45.51
C LYS A 29 -1.10 25.47 44.38
N ARG A 30 -1.99 26.41 44.72
CA ARG A 30 -2.39 27.55 43.87
C ARG A 30 -1.19 28.48 43.66
N PRO A 31 -1.02 29.07 42.47
CA PRO A 31 -0.29 30.32 42.34
C PRO A 31 -1.26 31.50 42.12
N GLU A 32 -0.92 32.59 42.78
CA GLU A 32 -1.51 33.92 42.66
C GLU A 32 -1.07 34.63 41.36
N ASN A 33 -1.83 35.68 41.03
CA ASN A 33 -1.69 36.56 39.87
C ASN A 33 -0.30 37.19 39.70
N SER A 34 0.14 37.33 38.44
CA SER A 34 0.77 38.56 37.93
C SER A 34 0.81 38.58 36.40
N GLU A 35 0.35 39.69 35.83
CA GLU A 35 0.47 40.10 34.43
C GLU A 35 1.95 40.30 34.05
N ASP A 36 2.39 39.78 32.89
CA ASP A 36 3.01 40.54 31.78
C ASP A 36 3.78 39.66 30.77
N ALA A 37 3.75 40.14 29.51
CA ALA A 37 4.61 39.83 28.37
C ALA A 37 4.41 38.50 27.61
N LEU A 38 3.75 38.61 26.45
CA LEU A 38 3.82 37.65 25.34
C LEU A 38 5.24 37.63 24.76
N VAL A 39 6.03 36.61 25.11
CA VAL A 39 7.29 36.29 24.43
C VAL A 39 6.99 35.33 23.27
N VAL A 40 7.22 35.80 22.04
CA VAL A 40 7.21 34.98 20.83
C VAL A 40 8.36 33.97 20.92
N GLY A 41 8.03 32.71 21.23
CA GLY A 41 8.98 31.61 21.29
C GLY A 41 9.49 31.25 19.91
N LYS A 42 10.81 31.38 19.72
CA LYS A 42 11.58 30.87 18.58
C LYS A 42 11.28 29.39 18.34
N GLU A 43 11.13 29.02 17.07
CA GLU A 43 11.12 27.63 16.63
C GLU A 43 12.42 26.92 17.08
N PRO A 44 12.33 25.73 17.70
CA PRO A 44 13.53 24.97 18.02
C PRO A 44 14.13 24.38 16.73
N SER A 45 15.37 24.76 16.47
CA SER A 45 16.25 24.29 15.39
C SER A 45 17.00 23.04 15.83
N GLU A 46 16.27 21.97 16.16
CA GLU A 46 16.86 20.65 16.37
C GLU A 46 16.11 19.63 15.49
N PRO A 47 16.83 18.68 14.85
CA PRO A 47 16.19 17.67 14.03
C PRO A 47 15.28 16.82 14.92
N GLN A 48 13.96 16.93 14.72
CA GLN A 48 13.00 16.07 15.38
C GLN A 48 13.36 14.61 15.05
N LYS A 49 13.75 13.84 16.06
CA LYS A 49 13.82 12.38 15.95
C LYS A 49 12.46 11.92 15.43
N VAL A 50 12.45 11.31 14.24
CA VAL A 50 11.25 10.72 13.66
C VAL A 50 10.84 9.55 14.55
N SER A 51 9.99 9.81 15.55
CA SER A 51 9.33 8.79 16.34
C SER A 51 8.13 8.32 15.54
N ILE A 52 8.18 7.09 15.02
CA ILE A 52 7.04 6.46 14.36
C ILE A 52 6.00 6.17 15.44
N SER A 53 4.91 6.91 15.42
CA SER A 53 3.75 6.74 16.29
C SER A 53 2.70 5.83 15.63
N LEU A 54 1.77 5.31 16.42
CA LEU A 54 0.59 4.60 15.92
C LEU A 54 -0.27 5.44 14.93
N GLN A 55 -0.05 6.76 14.88
CA GLN A 55 -0.75 7.69 13.97
C GLN A 55 -0.14 7.71 12.56
N ASP A 56 1.10 7.23 12.40
CA ASP A 56 1.82 7.21 11.12
C ASP A 56 1.38 6.04 10.23
N CYS A 57 0.74 5.04 10.83
CA CYS A 57 0.00 4.01 10.12
C CYS A 57 -1.40 4.55 9.76
N LEU A 58 -1.55 5.04 8.52
CA LEU A 58 -2.86 5.44 7.96
C LEU A 58 -3.87 4.29 7.87
N ALA A 59 -3.48 3.07 8.21
CA ALA A 59 -4.33 1.90 8.13
C ALA A 59 -5.30 1.81 9.33
N CYS A 60 -4.86 1.92 10.57
CA CYS A 60 -5.78 1.86 11.70
C CYS A 60 -5.10 2.17 13.03
N ALA A 61 -5.69 3.07 13.82
CA ALA A 61 -5.39 3.14 15.24
C ALA A 61 -5.78 1.79 15.90
N GLY A 62 -4.79 0.98 16.28
CA GLY A 62 -4.98 -0.25 17.04
C GLY A 62 -4.75 -1.57 16.32
N CYS A 63 -4.26 -1.58 15.07
CA CYS A 63 -3.84 -2.83 14.41
C CYS A 63 -2.40 -3.23 14.72
N ILE A 64 -1.57 -2.26 15.11
CA ILE A 64 -0.16 -2.46 15.44
C ILE A 64 -0.02 -2.63 16.95
N THR A 65 0.67 -3.68 17.35
CA THR A 65 1.04 -4.04 18.72
C THR A 65 2.40 -3.43 19.10
N SER A 66 2.71 -3.35 20.40
CA SER A 66 4.01 -2.85 20.87
C SER A 66 5.20 -3.64 20.30
N SER A 67 5.03 -4.93 20.01
CA SER A 67 6.09 -5.73 19.40
C SER A 67 6.25 -5.48 17.90
N GLU A 68 5.17 -5.15 17.19
CA GLU A 68 5.27 -4.69 15.81
C GLU A 68 5.91 -3.31 15.71
N GLU A 69 5.70 -2.44 16.71
CA GLU A 69 6.45 -1.19 16.82
C GLU A 69 7.96 -1.43 16.93
N ILE A 70 8.37 -2.48 17.67
CA ILE A 70 9.78 -2.92 17.72
C ILE A 70 10.24 -3.44 16.36
N LEU A 71 9.43 -4.24 15.65
CA LEU A 71 9.76 -4.74 14.31
C LEU A 71 9.91 -3.60 13.30
N LEU A 72 9.01 -2.61 13.34
CA LEU A 72 9.12 -1.36 12.57
C LEU A 72 10.42 -0.62 12.93
N GLY A 73 10.76 -0.55 14.21
CA GLY A 73 11.98 0.05 14.71
C GLY A 73 13.26 -0.65 14.24
N ARG A 74 13.20 -1.95 13.90
CA ARG A 74 14.31 -2.72 13.30
C ARG A 74 14.45 -2.51 11.79
N GLN A 75 13.59 -1.71 11.19
CA GLN A 75 13.51 -1.49 9.75
C GLN A 75 13.55 0.02 9.49
N ASN A 76 14.73 0.62 9.45
CA ASN A 76 14.89 2.07 9.25
C ASN A 76 16.25 2.40 8.61
N HIS A 77 16.46 3.68 8.28
CA HIS A 77 17.68 4.11 7.60
C HIS A 77 18.96 3.90 8.43
N LYS A 78 18.90 3.98 9.76
CA LYS A 78 20.07 3.71 10.62
C LYS A 78 20.47 2.25 10.58
N VAL A 79 19.50 1.34 10.61
CA VAL A 79 19.74 -0.11 10.44
C VAL A 79 20.39 -0.38 9.09
N PHE A 80 19.91 0.28 8.02
CA PHE A 80 20.55 0.19 6.71
C PHE A 80 22.00 0.71 6.71
N LEU A 81 22.25 1.89 7.29
CA LEU A 81 23.60 2.47 7.34
C LEU A 81 24.57 1.60 8.15
N GLU A 82 24.13 1.08 9.30
CA GLU A 82 24.90 0.15 10.12
C GLU A 82 25.20 -1.14 9.36
N ALA A 83 24.20 -1.73 8.70
CA ALA A 83 24.40 -2.90 7.86
C ALA A 83 25.40 -2.61 6.74
N LYS A 84 25.26 -1.48 6.03
CA LYS A 84 26.16 -1.07 4.94
C LYS A 84 27.59 -0.87 5.40
N SER A 85 27.83 -0.33 6.60
CA SER A 85 29.18 -0.21 7.17
C SER A 85 29.83 -1.54 7.51
N ASN A 86 29.02 -2.59 7.72
CA ASN A 86 29.46 -3.93 8.09
C ASN A 86 29.50 -4.91 6.91
N PHE A 87 29.39 -4.43 5.66
CA PHE A 87 29.46 -5.31 4.49
C PHE A 87 30.82 -6.01 4.40
N THR A 88 30.77 -7.33 4.30
CA THR A 88 31.95 -8.16 4.10
C THR A 88 32.32 -8.27 2.62
N ALA A 89 33.54 -8.71 2.33
CA ALA A 89 33.98 -8.95 0.96
C ALA A 89 33.04 -9.96 0.26
N GLY A 90 32.41 -9.51 -0.83
CA GLY A 90 31.44 -10.31 -1.60
C GLY A 90 29.97 -9.95 -1.35
N MET A 91 29.65 -9.16 -0.32
CA MET A 91 28.31 -8.60 -0.16
C MET A 91 28.08 -7.45 -1.15
N SER A 92 26.87 -7.38 -1.71
CA SER A 92 26.48 -6.34 -2.66
C SER A 92 25.16 -5.68 -2.26
N LEU A 93 25.04 -4.37 -2.47
CA LEU A 93 23.79 -3.65 -2.27
C LEU A 93 22.92 -3.73 -3.52
N ALA A 94 21.67 -4.13 -3.36
CA ALA A 94 20.62 -3.90 -4.35
C ALA A 94 19.54 -2.99 -3.75
N VAL A 95 19.07 -2.02 -4.52
CA VAL A 95 18.02 -1.08 -4.10
C VAL A 95 16.81 -1.24 -4.98
N SER A 96 15.62 -1.42 -4.40
CA SER A 96 14.36 -1.32 -5.15
C SER A 96 13.59 -0.06 -4.76
N ILE A 97 12.92 0.58 -5.71
CA ILE A 97 12.07 1.75 -5.45
C ILE A 97 10.72 1.64 -6.15
N SER A 98 9.65 1.88 -5.39
CA SER A 98 8.29 1.86 -5.93
C SER A 98 7.99 3.11 -6.79
N PRO A 99 7.10 3.01 -7.80
CA PRO A 99 6.70 4.17 -8.61
C PRO A 99 6.14 5.34 -7.79
N GLN A 100 5.43 5.05 -6.71
CA GLN A 100 4.82 6.06 -5.84
C GLN A 100 5.88 6.84 -5.07
N CYS A 101 6.96 6.16 -4.65
CA CYS A 101 8.10 6.82 -4.00
C CYS A 101 8.83 7.74 -4.97
N ARG A 102 9.05 7.30 -6.23
CA ARG A 102 9.67 8.13 -7.28
C ARG A 102 8.90 9.41 -7.51
N LEU A 103 7.58 9.32 -7.69
CA LEU A 103 6.73 10.50 -7.89
C LEU A 103 6.70 11.42 -6.67
N SER A 104 6.63 10.85 -5.46
CA SER A 104 6.64 11.64 -4.23
C SER A 104 7.96 12.38 -4.01
N LEU A 105 9.10 11.74 -4.26
CA LEU A 105 10.42 12.34 -4.11
C LEU A 105 10.71 13.36 -5.22
N ALA A 106 10.36 13.04 -6.48
CA ALA A 106 10.48 13.99 -7.59
C ALA A 106 9.67 15.27 -7.32
N ASN A 107 8.43 15.15 -6.83
CA ASN A 107 7.62 16.31 -6.45
C ASN A 107 8.21 17.06 -5.24
N PHE A 108 8.84 16.37 -4.28
CA PHE A 108 9.46 17.02 -3.12
C PHE A 108 10.68 17.87 -3.52
N TYR A 109 11.52 17.35 -4.43
CA TYR A 109 12.67 18.08 -4.95
C TYR A 109 12.35 19.07 -6.08
N ASP A 110 11.07 19.18 -6.48
CA ASP A 110 10.61 19.97 -7.62
C ASP A 110 11.34 19.63 -8.93
N LEU A 111 11.50 18.34 -9.20
CA LEU A 111 12.18 17.80 -10.38
C LEU A 111 11.19 17.08 -11.31
N SER A 112 11.53 17.03 -12.59
CA SER A 112 10.89 16.07 -13.49
C SER A 112 11.28 14.64 -13.10
N LEU A 113 10.43 13.66 -13.43
CA LEU A 113 10.64 12.27 -13.04
C LEU A 113 11.98 11.71 -13.57
N ASP A 114 12.33 11.99 -14.83
CA ASP A 114 13.56 11.50 -15.43
C ASP A 114 14.81 12.11 -14.78
N VAL A 115 14.76 13.40 -14.42
CA VAL A 115 15.86 14.08 -13.72
C VAL A 115 16.02 13.52 -12.31
N PHE A 116 14.90 13.29 -11.61
CA PHE A 116 14.93 12.64 -10.30
C PHE A 116 15.50 11.22 -10.39
N ASP A 117 15.02 10.40 -11.33
CA ASP A 117 15.48 9.01 -11.47
C ASP A 117 16.98 8.95 -11.80
N ALA A 118 17.48 9.83 -12.67
CA ALA A 118 18.91 9.93 -12.98
C ALA A 118 19.74 10.28 -11.74
N ALA A 119 19.33 11.31 -10.99
CA ALA A 119 20.02 11.72 -9.78
C ALA A 119 19.96 10.67 -8.67
N PHE A 120 18.82 9.99 -8.52
CA PHE A 120 18.63 8.89 -7.58
C PHE A 120 19.57 7.72 -7.90
N LEU A 121 19.64 7.30 -9.16
CA LEU A 121 20.55 6.26 -9.61
C LEU A 121 22.02 6.66 -9.41
N ASN A 122 22.36 7.91 -9.70
CA ASN A 122 23.70 8.45 -9.50
C ASN A 122 24.10 8.48 -8.01
N LEU A 123 23.20 8.89 -7.11
CA LEU A 123 23.39 8.82 -5.66
C LEU A 123 23.65 7.38 -5.19
N MET A 124 22.79 6.44 -5.60
CA MET A 124 22.92 5.04 -5.21
C MET A 124 24.21 4.40 -5.73
N LEU A 125 24.63 4.77 -6.94
CA LEU A 125 25.87 4.29 -7.55
C LEU A 125 27.12 4.90 -6.89
N CYS A 126 27.18 6.23 -6.78
CA CYS A 126 28.41 6.93 -6.40
C CYS A 126 28.65 6.97 -4.90
N TYR A 127 27.60 7.11 -4.09
CA TYR A 127 27.74 7.21 -2.63
C TYR A 127 27.54 5.86 -1.94
N PHE A 128 26.48 5.12 -2.32
CA PHE A 128 26.16 3.84 -1.68
C PHE A 128 26.79 2.64 -2.37
N GLU A 129 27.47 2.83 -3.50
CA GLU A 129 28.11 1.76 -4.28
C GLU A 129 27.14 0.60 -4.58
N ALA A 130 25.89 0.94 -4.87
CA ALA A 130 24.87 -0.04 -5.20
C ALA A 130 25.26 -0.81 -6.47
N ARG A 131 25.21 -2.14 -6.37
CA ARG A 131 25.41 -3.02 -7.53
C ARG A 131 24.20 -2.96 -8.45
N TYR A 132 23.01 -2.97 -7.87
CA TYR A 132 21.75 -2.92 -8.60
C TYR A 132 20.81 -1.87 -8.05
N VAL A 133 20.08 -1.19 -8.94
CA VAL A 133 18.99 -0.27 -8.58
C VAL A 133 17.83 -0.49 -9.54
N VAL A 134 16.66 -0.87 -9.01
CA VAL A 134 15.54 -1.33 -9.82
C VAL A 134 14.21 -0.73 -9.39
N GLY A 135 13.33 -0.45 -10.35
CA GLY A 135 11.90 -0.35 -10.06
C GLY A 135 11.25 -1.70 -9.70
N THR A 136 10.09 -1.66 -9.06
CA THR A 136 9.36 -2.86 -8.58
C THR A 136 8.46 -3.51 -9.64
N GLN A 137 8.54 -3.08 -10.90
CA GLN A 137 7.55 -3.45 -11.91
C GLN A 137 7.66 -4.92 -12.33
N MET A 138 8.86 -5.49 -12.39
CA MET A 138 9.00 -6.94 -12.67
C MET A 138 8.33 -7.79 -11.60
N GLY A 139 8.55 -7.47 -10.32
CA GLY A 139 7.83 -8.14 -9.23
C GLY A 139 6.31 -7.92 -9.31
N ARG A 140 5.86 -6.76 -9.80
CA ARG A 140 4.43 -6.51 -10.02
C ARG A 140 3.85 -7.35 -11.15
N THR A 141 4.52 -7.43 -12.30
CA THR A 141 4.10 -8.26 -13.44
C THR A 141 3.90 -9.71 -13.01
N LEU A 142 4.86 -10.27 -12.26
CA LEU A 142 4.75 -11.63 -11.71
C LEU A 142 3.61 -11.77 -10.69
N SER A 143 3.47 -10.81 -9.77
CA SER A 143 2.38 -10.80 -8.79
C SER A 143 1.01 -10.80 -9.46
N ILE A 144 0.85 -10.04 -10.55
CA ILE A 144 -0.40 -9.97 -11.32
C ILE A 144 -0.62 -11.26 -12.10
N SER A 145 0.41 -11.80 -12.75
CA SER A 145 0.32 -13.07 -13.47
C SER A 145 -0.12 -14.21 -12.54
N GLU A 146 0.52 -14.35 -11.38
CA GLU A 146 0.15 -15.38 -10.38
C GLU A 146 -1.25 -15.12 -9.79
N THR A 147 -1.63 -13.86 -9.58
CA THR A 147 -2.98 -13.48 -9.14
C THR A 147 -4.03 -13.94 -10.16
N ASN A 148 -3.81 -13.66 -11.44
CA ASN A 148 -4.72 -14.05 -12.51
C ASN A 148 -4.79 -15.57 -12.64
N TYR A 149 -3.64 -16.24 -12.62
CA TYR A 149 -3.58 -17.70 -12.64
C TYR A 149 -4.37 -18.32 -11.48
N GLU A 150 -4.15 -17.85 -10.24
CA GLU A 150 -4.83 -18.38 -9.06
C GLU A 150 -6.34 -18.08 -9.09
N LEU A 151 -6.76 -16.92 -9.60
CA LEU A 151 -8.17 -16.60 -9.80
C LEU A 151 -8.84 -17.55 -10.80
N SER A 152 -8.25 -17.72 -11.98
CA SER A 152 -8.77 -18.64 -13.01
C SER A 152 -8.77 -20.09 -12.51
N ARG A 153 -7.72 -20.51 -11.79
CA ARG A 153 -7.64 -21.83 -11.16
C ARG A 153 -8.70 -22.03 -10.07
N ARG A 154 -8.93 -21.05 -9.20
CA ARG A 154 -9.93 -21.16 -8.12
C ARG A 154 -11.36 -21.17 -8.66
N LYS A 155 -11.65 -20.48 -9.78
CA LYS A 155 -12.97 -20.51 -10.44
C LYS A 155 -13.42 -21.91 -10.85
N THR A 156 -12.49 -22.81 -11.19
CA THR A 156 -12.82 -24.18 -11.62
C THR A 156 -13.05 -25.15 -10.45
N LEU A 157 -12.79 -24.72 -9.21
CA LEU A 157 -12.97 -25.54 -8.01
C LEU A 157 -14.39 -25.38 -7.46
N ASP A 158 -15.03 -26.50 -7.06
CA ASP A 158 -16.37 -26.52 -6.44
C ASP A 158 -16.49 -25.68 -5.16
N LYS A 159 -15.36 -25.36 -4.50
CA LYS A 159 -15.29 -24.58 -3.26
C LYS A 159 -14.99 -23.09 -3.47
N TYR A 160 -15.15 -22.57 -4.69
CA TYR A 160 -14.88 -21.17 -4.99
C TYR A 160 -15.79 -20.22 -4.19
N LYS A 161 -15.19 -19.46 -3.28
CA LYS A 161 -15.91 -18.46 -2.46
C LYS A 161 -15.63 -17.06 -2.99
N LYS A 162 -16.62 -16.45 -3.63
CA LYS A 162 -16.55 -15.03 -3.98
C LYS A 162 -16.79 -14.16 -2.73
N PRO A 163 -16.17 -12.97 -2.66
CA PRO A 163 -15.09 -12.49 -3.52
C PRO A 163 -13.73 -13.08 -3.09
N GLN A 164 -12.78 -13.16 -4.02
CA GLN A 164 -11.37 -13.32 -3.69
C GLN A 164 -10.74 -11.95 -3.39
N LEU A 165 -9.81 -11.88 -2.46
CA LEU A 165 -9.25 -10.63 -1.94
C LEU A 165 -7.75 -10.56 -2.20
N CYS A 166 -7.31 -9.43 -2.76
CA CYS A 166 -5.91 -9.15 -3.00
C CYS A 166 -5.15 -9.00 -1.67
N ALA A 167 -3.93 -9.57 -1.59
CA ALA A 167 -3.11 -9.57 -0.39
C ALA A 167 -1.84 -8.70 -0.49
N VAL A 168 -1.74 -7.82 -1.49
CA VAL A 168 -0.54 -7.00 -1.71
C VAL A 168 -0.40 -5.81 -0.74
N CYS A 169 -1.49 -5.46 -0.05
CA CYS A 169 -1.55 -4.38 0.94
C CYS A 169 -1.34 -4.94 2.36
N PRO A 170 -0.18 -4.73 3.00
CA PRO A 170 0.10 -5.34 4.29
C PRO A 170 -0.84 -4.86 5.41
N GLY A 171 -1.24 -3.58 5.40
CA GLY A 171 -2.22 -3.04 6.33
C GLY A 171 -3.58 -3.76 6.26
N PHE A 172 -4.00 -4.18 5.06
CA PHE A 172 -5.23 -4.97 4.90
C PHE A 172 -5.05 -6.44 5.33
N VAL A 173 -3.87 -7.03 5.06
CA VAL A 173 -3.54 -8.39 5.52
C VAL A 173 -3.51 -8.43 7.06
N LEU A 174 -2.84 -7.47 7.71
CA LEU A 174 -2.84 -7.28 9.18
C LEU A 174 -4.26 -7.23 9.73
N TYR A 175 -5.09 -6.38 9.16
CA TYR A 175 -6.49 -6.24 9.56
C TYR A 175 -7.26 -7.56 9.41
N SER A 176 -7.05 -8.28 8.32
CA SER A 176 -7.70 -9.56 8.05
C SER A 176 -7.24 -10.65 9.02
N GLU A 177 -5.93 -10.79 9.25
CA GLU A 177 -5.38 -11.83 10.14
C GLU A 177 -5.75 -11.60 11.61
N LYS A 178 -5.79 -10.34 12.07
CA LYS A 178 -5.95 -9.98 13.49
C LYS A 178 -7.36 -9.57 13.89
N THR A 179 -8.02 -8.78 13.04
CA THR A 179 -9.29 -8.14 13.37
C THR A 179 -10.48 -8.85 12.74
N LYS A 180 -10.29 -9.41 11.54
CA LYS A 180 -11.32 -10.09 10.77
C LYS A 180 -10.89 -11.44 10.19
N PRO A 181 -10.58 -12.45 11.04
CA PRO A 181 -10.11 -13.76 10.60
C PRO A 181 -11.03 -14.45 9.58
N GLU A 182 -12.32 -14.11 9.57
CA GLU A 182 -13.29 -14.57 8.58
C GLU A 182 -12.94 -14.21 7.12
N LEU A 183 -12.09 -13.20 6.91
CA LEU A 183 -11.60 -12.79 5.58
C LEU A 183 -10.41 -13.61 5.10
N VAL A 184 -9.66 -14.27 6.00
CA VAL A 184 -8.44 -15.01 5.64
C VAL A 184 -8.68 -16.06 4.55
N PRO A 185 -9.78 -16.86 4.57
CA PRO A 185 -10.08 -17.82 3.50
C PRO A 185 -10.34 -17.18 2.12
N HIS A 186 -10.61 -15.87 2.08
CA HIS A 186 -10.83 -15.14 0.83
C HIS A 186 -9.53 -14.53 0.27
N LEU A 187 -8.45 -14.45 1.05
CA LEU A 187 -7.17 -13.89 0.60
C LEU A 187 -6.52 -14.79 -0.46
N LEU A 188 -5.96 -14.16 -1.50
CA LEU A 188 -5.09 -14.82 -2.47
C LEU A 188 -3.67 -14.89 -1.93
N ASP A 189 -3.11 -16.10 -1.90
CA ASP A 189 -1.78 -16.46 -1.41
C ASP A 189 -0.65 -16.05 -2.37
N VAL A 190 -0.69 -14.82 -2.88
CA VAL A 190 0.26 -14.32 -3.87
C VAL A 190 1.14 -13.23 -3.28
N LYS A 191 2.46 -13.37 -3.43
CA LYS A 191 3.43 -12.41 -2.91
C LYS A 191 3.27 -11.01 -3.52
N SER A 192 3.54 -9.98 -2.72
CA SER A 192 3.46 -8.60 -3.18
C SER A 192 4.65 -8.23 -4.08
N PRO A 193 4.53 -7.15 -4.88
CA PRO A 193 5.62 -6.72 -5.76
C PRO A 193 6.95 -6.47 -5.04
N GLN A 194 6.92 -6.03 -3.78
CA GLN A 194 8.12 -5.86 -2.96
C GLN A 194 8.83 -7.19 -2.75
N GLN A 195 8.10 -8.19 -2.27
CA GLN A 195 8.68 -9.48 -1.90
C GLN A 195 9.15 -10.24 -3.13
N ILE A 196 8.36 -10.24 -4.20
CA ILE A 196 8.78 -10.87 -5.46
C ILE A 196 10.02 -10.18 -6.04
N THR A 197 10.10 -8.84 -6.00
CA THR A 197 11.31 -8.13 -6.46
C THR A 197 12.55 -8.54 -5.65
N GLY A 198 12.41 -8.67 -4.32
CA GLY A 198 13.48 -9.15 -3.45
C GLY A 198 13.92 -10.58 -3.76
N ALA A 199 12.95 -11.49 -3.91
CA ALA A 199 13.20 -12.87 -4.29
C ALA A 199 13.92 -12.97 -5.65
N LEU A 200 13.51 -12.18 -6.65
CA LEU A 200 14.15 -12.16 -7.96
C LEU A 200 15.59 -11.64 -7.91
N LEU A 201 15.85 -10.58 -7.14
CA LEU A 201 17.20 -10.02 -6.99
C LEU A 201 18.16 -11.04 -6.37
N LYS A 202 17.68 -11.84 -5.42
CA LYS A 202 18.48 -12.83 -4.69
C LYS A 202 18.51 -14.23 -5.31
N ALA A 203 17.65 -14.51 -6.29
CA ALA A 203 17.51 -15.83 -6.90
C ALA A 203 18.86 -16.44 -7.34
N ASN A 204 19.75 -15.61 -7.91
CA ASN A 204 21.07 -16.04 -8.40
C ASN A 204 22.23 -15.60 -7.50
N ASN A 205 21.99 -14.80 -6.45
CA ASN A 205 23.03 -14.33 -5.55
C ASN A 205 22.46 -14.02 -4.15
N GLN A 206 22.71 -14.93 -3.22
CA GLN A 206 22.26 -14.80 -1.83
C GLN A 206 23.07 -13.78 -1.01
N ASN A 207 24.22 -13.30 -1.53
CA ASN A 207 25.05 -12.29 -0.87
C ASN A 207 24.60 -10.85 -1.19
N ILE A 208 23.36 -10.68 -1.63
CA ILE A 208 22.78 -9.36 -1.86
C ILE A 208 22.05 -8.90 -0.60
N TYR A 209 22.40 -7.71 -0.14
CA TYR A 209 21.59 -6.95 0.80
C TYR A 209 20.61 -6.09 -0.01
N HIS A 210 19.32 -6.33 0.15
CA HIS A 210 18.24 -5.68 -0.55
C HIS A 210 17.60 -4.60 0.34
N LEU A 211 17.79 -3.34 -0.06
CA LEU A 211 17.09 -2.18 0.48
C LEU A 211 15.87 -1.85 -0.41
N ALA A 212 14.68 -1.79 0.18
CA ALA A 212 13.46 -1.42 -0.52
C ALA A 212 12.95 -0.05 -0.07
N VAL A 213 12.66 0.83 -1.04
CA VAL A 213 12.12 2.18 -0.83
C VAL A 213 10.64 2.20 -1.18
N MET A 214 9.81 2.27 -0.14
CA MET A 214 8.39 1.89 -0.22
C MET A 214 7.47 2.96 0.39
N PRO A 215 6.22 3.10 -0.11
CA PRO A 215 5.38 4.24 0.21
C PRO A 215 4.62 4.08 1.54
N CYS A 216 4.88 3.01 2.30
CA CYS A 216 4.07 2.59 3.43
C CYS A 216 4.96 2.00 4.54
N PHE A 217 4.65 2.31 5.79
CA PHE A 217 5.33 1.71 6.94
C PHE A 217 5.01 0.23 7.10
N ASP A 218 3.79 -0.21 6.78
CA ASP A 218 3.39 -1.62 6.92
C ASP A 218 4.20 -2.55 5.98
N LYS A 219 4.87 -2.01 4.96
CA LYS A 219 5.81 -2.76 4.13
C LYS A 219 7.06 -3.23 4.89
N LYS A 220 7.42 -2.56 5.99
CA LYS A 220 8.46 -3.01 6.93
C LYS A 220 8.03 -4.24 7.71
N LEU A 221 6.76 -4.26 8.14
CA LEU A 221 6.16 -5.44 8.80
C LEU A 221 6.09 -6.61 7.82
N GLU A 222 5.71 -6.35 6.57
CA GLU A 222 5.74 -7.38 5.52
C GLU A 222 7.14 -7.97 5.32
N ALA A 223 8.19 -7.16 5.30
CA ALA A 223 9.58 -7.62 5.19
C ALA A 223 10.06 -8.44 6.40
N SER A 224 9.41 -8.26 7.56
CA SER A 224 9.77 -8.95 8.80
C SER A 224 9.01 -10.28 8.99
N ARG A 225 8.14 -10.68 8.05
CA ARG A 225 7.37 -11.92 8.15
C ARG A 225 8.27 -13.13 7.94
N ALA A 226 8.03 -14.18 8.73
CA ALA A 226 8.79 -15.42 8.66
C ALA A 226 8.68 -16.13 7.29
N ASP A 227 7.55 -16.02 6.58
CA ASP A 227 7.34 -16.63 5.26
C ASP A 227 7.99 -15.86 4.09
N THR A 228 8.67 -14.76 4.41
CA THR A 228 9.44 -13.92 3.48
C THR A 228 10.89 -13.73 3.91
N GLU A 229 11.35 -14.51 4.90
CA GLU A 229 12.69 -14.39 5.45
C GLU A 229 13.75 -14.47 4.35
N GLY A 230 14.63 -13.46 4.32
CA GLY A 230 15.71 -13.37 3.35
C GLY A 230 15.34 -12.74 2.01
N GLU A 231 14.09 -12.33 1.74
CA GLU A 231 13.72 -11.67 0.47
C GLU A 231 14.04 -10.17 0.46
N VAL A 232 13.74 -9.47 1.56
CA VAL A 232 13.95 -8.02 1.73
C VAL A 232 14.62 -7.80 3.07
N ASP A 233 15.82 -7.22 3.08
CA ASP A 233 16.60 -7.07 4.32
C ASP A 233 16.21 -5.80 5.07
N CYS A 234 16.01 -4.69 4.33
CA CYS A 234 15.62 -3.42 4.92
C CYS A 234 14.58 -2.70 4.07
N VAL A 235 13.57 -2.12 4.72
CA VAL A 235 12.58 -1.24 4.08
C VAL A 235 12.68 0.15 4.69
N ILE A 236 12.82 1.17 3.83
CA ILE A 236 12.75 2.59 4.22
C ILE A 236 11.68 3.31 3.42
N THR A 237 11.20 4.41 3.97
CA THR A 237 10.22 5.29 3.33
C THR A 237 10.90 6.52 2.70
N PRO A 238 10.24 7.24 1.78
CA PRO A 238 10.72 8.54 1.31
C PRO A 238 11.08 9.52 2.43
N ARG A 239 10.31 9.57 3.52
CA ARG A 239 10.63 10.39 4.70
C ARG A 239 11.98 10.02 5.30
N GLU A 240 12.20 8.72 5.52
CA GLU A 240 13.47 8.22 6.06
C GLU A 240 14.64 8.40 5.09
N MET A 241 14.39 8.37 3.78
CA MET A 241 15.42 8.71 2.80
C MET A 241 15.87 10.17 2.93
N ILE A 242 14.94 11.12 3.11
CA ILE A 242 15.29 12.52 3.34
C ILE A 242 16.09 12.66 4.65
N SER A 243 15.61 12.05 5.75
CA SER A 243 16.31 12.07 7.03
C SER A 243 17.71 11.43 6.94
N MET A 244 17.85 10.35 6.18
CA MET A 244 19.13 9.69 5.93
C MET A 244 20.12 10.62 5.22
N LEU A 245 19.69 11.30 4.16
CA LEU A 245 20.56 12.23 3.42
C LEU A 245 20.97 13.43 4.30
N GLN A 246 20.05 13.94 5.12
CA GLN A 246 20.34 14.99 6.08
C GLN A 246 21.37 14.54 7.14
N GLU A 247 21.20 13.35 7.72
CA GLU A 247 22.14 12.79 8.71
C GLU A 247 23.54 12.55 8.13
N LEU A 248 23.61 12.20 6.83
CA LEU A 248 24.86 12.04 6.10
C LEU A 248 25.45 13.36 5.58
N ASN A 249 24.78 14.50 5.79
CA ASN A 249 25.13 15.81 5.22
C ASN A 249 25.29 15.80 3.69
N LEU A 250 24.42 15.05 2.99
CA LEU A 250 24.40 14.98 1.53
C LEU A 250 23.29 15.87 0.97
N ALA A 251 23.62 16.74 0.02
CA ALA A 251 22.62 17.45 -0.75
C ALA A 251 22.26 16.63 -2.00
N PHE A 252 20.96 16.37 -2.21
CA PHE A 252 20.50 15.62 -3.39
C PHE A 252 20.89 16.32 -4.71
N SER A 253 21.02 17.65 -4.68
CA SER A 253 21.50 18.47 -5.80
C SER A 253 22.88 18.07 -6.31
N ASP A 254 23.72 17.51 -5.45
CA ASP A 254 25.10 17.13 -5.81
C ASP A 254 25.12 15.98 -6.82
N PHE A 255 24.02 15.22 -6.90
CA PHE A 255 23.87 14.06 -7.78
C PHE A 255 23.09 14.35 -9.06
N LEU A 256 22.62 15.60 -9.26
CA LEU A 256 21.93 16.01 -10.48
C LEU A 256 22.84 15.99 -11.71
N ASN A 257 24.13 16.25 -11.51
CA ASN A 257 25.14 16.16 -12.55
C ASN A 257 25.72 14.75 -12.56
N GLY A 258 25.46 13.99 -13.62
CA GLY A 258 25.88 12.60 -13.71
C GLY A 258 25.74 12.04 -15.12
N PRO A 259 26.00 10.73 -15.28
CA PRO A 259 25.77 10.03 -16.54
C PRO A 259 24.29 10.11 -16.96
N SER A 260 23.99 9.81 -18.22
CA SER A 260 22.61 9.82 -18.70
C SER A 260 21.77 8.76 -17.96
N LEU A 261 20.46 8.99 -17.84
CA LEU A 261 19.52 8.04 -17.25
C LEU A 261 19.63 6.65 -17.90
N GLN A 262 19.77 6.61 -19.23
CA GLN A 262 19.89 5.37 -19.98
C GLN A 262 21.16 4.58 -19.62
N ASP A 263 22.29 5.28 -19.47
CA ASP A 263 23.56 4.63 -19.09
C ASP A 263 23.49 4.08 -17.66
N LEU A 264 22.91 4.86 -16.74
CA LEU A 264 22.72 4.44 -15.35
C LEU A 264 21.78 3.24 -15.25
N GLN A 265 20.65 3.27 -15.96
CA GLN A 265 19.73 2.13 -16.04
C GLN A 265 20.43 0.90 -16.59
N GLN A 266 21.17 1.01 -17.70
CA GLN A 266 21.90 -0.12 -18.28
C GLN A 266 22.94 -0.71 -17.31
N ARG A 267 23.64 0.15 -16.56
CA ARG A 267 24.70 -0.26 -15.62
C ARG A 267 24.17 -0.89 -14.34
N LEU A 268 23.07 -0.38 -13.80
CA LEU A 268 22.51 -0.76 -12.49
C LEU A 268 21.41 -1.82 -12.58
N THR A 269 21.08 -2.28 -13.79
CA THR A 269 20.10 -3.34 -14.00
C THR A 269 20.75 -4.72 -13.82
N PRO A 270 20.11 -5.67 -13.11
CA PRO A 270 20.56 -7.06 -13.05
C PRO A 270 20.71 -7.71 -14.42
N GLU A 271 21.65 -8.64 -14.55
CA GLU A 271 21.81 -9.40 -15.80
C GLU A 271 20.52 -10.16 -16.15
N GLY A 272 20.14 -10.12 -17.42
CA GLY A 272 18.89 -10.73 -17.92
C GLY A 272 17.64 -9.89 -17.71
N TRP A 273 17.69 -8.78 -16.96
CA TRP A 273 16.57 -7.85 -16.85
C TRP A 273 16.61 -6.82 -17.97
N ASN A 274 15.44 -6.41 -18.46
CA ASN A 274 15.34 -5.31 -19.42
C ASN A 274 15.44 -3.97 -18.68
N PRO A 275 16.46 -3.12 -18.93
CA PRO A 275 16.74 -1.91 -18.15
C PRO A 275 15.63 -0.85 -18.13
N ARG A 276 14.66 -0.93 -19.04
CA ARG A 276 13.50 -0.03 -19.07
C ARG A 276 12.28 -0.65 -18.43
N LEU A 277 12.06 -1.96 -18.63
CA LEU A 277 10.81 -2.64 -18.26
C LEU A 277 10.55 -2.66 -16.75
N HIS A 278 11.58 -2.78 -15.90
CA HIS A 278 11.35 -2.81 -14.46
C HIS A 278 11.03 -1.42 -13.86
N TRP A 279 11.11 -0.34 -14.65
CA TRP A 279 10.77 1.03 -14.25
C TRP A 279 9.39 1.52 -14.73
N VAL A 280 8.71 0.75 -15.58
CA VAL A 280 7.40 1.14 -16.13
C VAL A 280 6.26 0.85 -15.12
N SER A 281 5.02 1.05 -15.54
CA SER A 281 3.82 0.76 -14.74
C SER A 281 2.79 -0.04 -15.54
N ASN A 282 1.75 -0.53 -14.87
CA ASN A 282 0.61 -1.16 -15.53
C ASN A 282 -0.55 -0.18 -15.68
N SER A 283 -1.41 -0.45 -16.66
CA SER A 283 -2.73 0.18 -16.72
C SER A 283 -3.60 -0.23 -15.52
N GLY A 284 -4.53 0.64 -15.13
CA GLY A 284 -5.37 0.48 -13.94
C GLY A 284 -5.07 1.55 -12.90
N SER A 285 -4.87 1.16 -11.65
CA SER A 285 -4.63 2.05 -10.53
C SER A 285 -3.15 2.30 -10.25
N SER A 286 -2.84 3.41 -9.59
CA SER A 286 -1.52 3.65 -8.99
C SER A 286 -1.18 2.71 -7.84
N SER A 287 -2.06 1.78 -7.46
CA SER A 287 -1.81 0.75 -6.43
C SER A 287 -1.44 -0.61 -7.01
N GLY A 288 -1.34 -0.71 -8.34
CA GLY A 288 -0.91 -1.90 -9.07
C GLY A 288 -1.90 -2.33 -10.14
N GLY A 289 -3.15 -1.88 -10.06
CA GLY A 289 -4.18 -2.13 -11.06
C GLY A 289 -4.59 -3.60 -11.17
N PHE A 290 -4.39 -4.40 -10.12
CA PHE A 290 -4.74 -5.81 -10.08
C PHE A 290 -6.20 -6.06 -10.49
N ALA A 291 -7.15 -5.24 -10.02
CA ALA A 291 -8.56 -5.40 -10.37
C ALA A 291 -8.77 -5.25 -11.88
N PHE A 292 -8.19 -4.22 -12.48
CA PHE A 292 -8.31 -3.96 -13.92
C PHE A 292 -7.56 -5.00 -14.76
N GLN A 293 -6.35 -5.38 -14.34
CA GLN A 293 -5.50 -6.36 -15.02
C GLN A 293 -6.14 -7.76 -15.04
N TYR A 294 -6.88 -8.14 -14.00
CA TYR A 294 -7.65 -9.38 -14.02
C TYR A 294 -8.75 -9.37 -15.09
N VAL A 295 -9.51 -8.28 -15.21
CA VAL A 295 -10.56 -8.17 -16.23
C VAL A 295 -9.97 -8.10 -17.64
N LEU A 296 -8.84 -7.43 -17.83
CA LEU A 296 -8.07 -7.46 -19.08
C LEU A 296 -7.60 -8.88 -19.44
N ASN A 297 -7.10 -9.65 -18.46
CA ASN A 297 -6.67 -11.02 -18.67
C ASN A 297 -7.84 -11.92 -19.11
N GLU A 298 -9.00 -11.79 -18.46
CA GLU A 298 -10.20 -12.55 -18.83
C GLU A 298 -10.72 -12.13 -20.23
N GLN A 299 -10.57 -10.86 -20.62
CA GLN A 299 -10.95 -10.38 -21.95
C GLN A 299 -10.16 -11.09 -23.07
N ARG A 300 -8.86 -11.39 -22.85
CA ARG A 300 -8.03 -12.12 -23.82
C ARG A 300 -8.58 -13.50 -24.16
N SER A 301 -9.23 -14.15 -23.18
CA SER A 301 -9.87 -15.46 -23.36
C SER A 301 -11.30 -15.35 -23.89
N ASN A 302 -11.87 -14.15 -24.00
CA ASN A 302 -13.25 -13.90 -24.43
C ASN A 302 -13.30 -12.80 -25.51
N PRO A 303 -12.81 -13.07 -26.74
CA PRO A 303 -12.85 -12.10 -27.83
C PRO A 303 -14.26 -11.60 -28.11
N GLY A 304 -14.41 -10.30 -28.36
CA GLY A 304 -15.73 -9.67 -28.59
C GLY A 304 -16.46 -9.24 -27.31
N SER A 305 -15.85 -9.40 -26.13
CA SER A 305 -16.36 -8.82 -24.88
C SER A 305 -15.92 -7.37 -24.66
N GLU A 306 -16.72 -6.61 -23.94
CA GLU A 306 -16.51 -5.20 -23.58
C GLU A 306 -16.23 -5.06 -22.07
N ILE A 307 -15.30 -4.19 -21.70
CA ILE A 307 -15.03 -3.83 -20.30
C ILE A 307 -15.84 -2.59 -19.93
N ILE A 308 -16.76 -2.74 -18.97
CA ILE A 308 -17.54 -1.63 -18.41
C ILE A 308 -16.95 -1.24 -17.06
N GLN A 309 -16.63 0.05 -16.91
CA GLN A 309 -16.21 0.64 -15.65
C GLN A 309 -17.39 1.34 -14.95
N ILE A 310 -17.59 1.06 -13.67
CA ILE A 310 -18.65 1.63 -12.84
C ILE A 310 -18.01 2.34 -11.65
N MET A 311 -18.27 3.64 -11.55
CA MET A 311 -17.75 4.46 -10.45
C MET A 311 -18.64 4.34 -9.22
N GLY A 312 -18.04 4.24 -8.04
CA GLY A 312 -18.75 4.23 -6.78
C GLY A 312 -19.11 5.62 -6.26
N LYS A 313 -19.60 5.64 -5.03
CA LYS A 313 -20.00 6.88 -4.33
C LYS A 313 -18.85 7.85 -4.09
N ASN A 314 -17.62 7.34 -4.11
CA ASN A 314 -16.38 8.10 -4.02
C ASN A 314 -15.34 7.50 -4.99
N ALA A 315 -14.24 8.19 -5.19
CA ALA A 315 -13.16 7.76 -6.10
C ALA A 315 -12.43 6.49 -5.63
N ASP A 316 -12.60 6.11 -4.37
CA ASP A 316 -11.97 4.95 -3.72
C ASP A 316 -12.75 3.64 -3.90
N ILE A 317 -13.89 3.69 -4.62
CA ILE A 317 -14.65 2.49 -5.00
C ILE A 317 -14.85 2.53 -6.52
N ARG A 318 -14.41 1.47 -7.19
CA ARG A 318 -14.60 1.27 -8.62
C ARG A 318 -14.89 -0.19 -8.89
N GLU A 319 -15.74 -0.48 -9.85
CA GLU A 319 -16.01 -1.84 -10.32
C GLU A 319 -15.77 -1.95 -11.82
N TYR A 320 -15.18 -3.08 -12.22
CA TYR A 320 -14.96 -3.45 -13.61
C TYR A 320 -15.77 -4.70 -13.91
N ARG A 321 -16.49 -4.70 -15.04
CA ARG A 321 -17.24 -5.86 -15.53
C ARG A 321 -16.83 -6.16 -16.95
N LEU A 322 -16.45 -7.40 -17.20
CA LEU A 322 -16.32 -7.94 -18.54
C LEU A 322 -17.69 -8.45 -18.99
N VAL A 323 -18.23 -7.91 -20.07
CA VAL A 323 -19.56 -8.25 -20.58
C VAL A 323 -19.43 -8.78 -21.99
N ASP A 324 -20.06 -9.92 -22.27
CA ASP A 324 -20.22 -10.41 -23.64
C ASP A 324 -21.13 -9.46 -24.42
N SER A 325 -20.62 -8.88 -25.51
CA SER A 325 -21.36 -7.89 -26.31
C SER A 325 -22.60 -8.46 -26.99
N THR A 326 -22.68 -9.78 -27.18
CA THR A 326 -23.81 -10.45 -27.86
C THR A 326 -24.89 -10.83 -26.86
N SER A 327 -24.51 -11.44 -25.74
CA SER A 327 -25.47 -11.95 -24.74
C SER A 327 -25.80 -10.96 -23.62
N GLY A 328 -24.96 -9.95 -23.41
CA GLY A 328 -25.05 -9.04 -22.27
C GLY A 328 -24.67 -9.68 -20.92
N GLN A 329 -24.15 -10.91 -20.94
CA GLN A 329 -23.77 -11.64 -19.73
C GLN A 329 -22.44 -11.11 -19.15
N VAL A 330 -22.38 -10.97 -17.83
CA VAL A 330 -21.12 -10.66 -17.13
C VAL A 330 -20.26 -11.93 -17.05
N LEU A 331 -19.10 -11.92 -17.71
CA LEU A 331 -18.14 -13.02 -17.79
C LEU A 331 -17.14 -13.00 -16.63
N ALA A 332 -16.70 -11.81 -16.24
CA ALA A 332 -15.79 -11.58 -15.13
C ALA A 332 -16.09 -10.23 -14.47
N SER A 333 -15.82 -10.11 -13.18
CA SER A 333 -16.00 -8.85 -12.46
C SER A 333 -14.96 -8.67 -11.36
N SER A 334 -14.47 -7.44 -11.20
CA SER A 334 -13.57 -7.08 -10.12
C SER A 334 -13.87 -5.70 -9.56
N SER A 335 -13.36 -5.40 -8.37
CA SER A 335 -13.51 -4.09 -7.76
C SER A 335 -12.25 -3.58 -7.11
N GLU A 336 -12.07 -2.26 -7.13
CA GLU A 336 -11.13 -1.54 -6.29
C GLU A 336 -11.89 -1.02 -5.06
N VAL A 337 -11.38 -1.32 -3.86
CA VAL A 337 -11.95 -0.85 -2.60
C VAL A 337 -10.81 -0.31 -1.72
N TYR A 338 -10.66 1.02 -1.70
CA TYR A 338 -9.58 1.68 -0.97
C TYR A 338 -10.10 2.41 0.27
N GLY A 339 -9.28 2.50 1.30
CA GLY A 339 -9.61 3.17 2.56
C GLY A 339 -10.41 2.30 3.52
N PHE A 340 -10.03 2.32 4.81
CA PHE A 340 -10.67 1.49 5.84
C PHE A 340 -12.16 1.68 6.01
N ARG A 341 -12.69 2.89 5.80
CA ARG A 341 -14.13 3.13 5.84
C ARG A 341 -14.88 2.30 4.80
N ASN A 342 -14.34 2.21 3.58
CA ASN A 342 -14.93 1.39 2.52
C ASN A 342 -14.71 -0.10 2.80
N ILE A 343 -13.55 -0.49 3.31
CA ILE A 343 -13.24 -1.87 3.73
C ILE A 343 -14.21 -2.34 4.82
N GLN A 344 -14.44 -1.56 5.88
CA GLN A 344 -15.38 -1.91 6.95
C GLN A 344 -16.80 -2.11 6.41
N ASN A 345 -17.22 -1.27 5.46
CA ASN A 345 -18.53 -1.43 4.81
C ASN A 345 -18.60 -2.69 3.95
N LEU A 346 -17.53 -3.03 3.21
CA LEU A 346 -17.41 -4.28 2.48
C LEU A 346 -17.52 -5.48 3.43
N VAL A 347 -16.74 -5.48 4.52
CA VAL A 347 -16.72 -6.57 5.50
C VAL A 347 -18.09 -6.78 6.15
N ARG A 348 -18.81 -5.70 6.50
CA ARG A 348 -20.19 -5.79 7.01
C ARG A 348 -21.14 -6.48 6.03
N LYS A 349 -20.96 -6.26 4.73
CA LYS A 349 -21.76 -6.91 3.66
C LYS A 349 -21.37 -8.37 3.48
N LEU A 350 -20.08 -8.71 3.59
CA LEU A 350 -19.57 -10.09 3.50
C LEU A 350 -19.97 -10.94 4.71
N GLY A 351 -19.92 -10.37 5.92
CA GLY A 351 -20.26 -11.04 7.17
C GLY A 351 -21.75 -11.30 7.38
N GLY A 352 -22.59 -11.10 6.36
CA GLY A 352 -24.01 -11.46 6.40
C GLY A 352 -24.81 -10.75 7.48
N ALA A 353 -24.47 -9.50 7.81
CA ALA A 353 -25.21 -8.72 8.80
C ALA A 353 -26.71 -8.79 8.47
N ARG A 354 -27.48 -9.51 9.31
CA ARG A 354 -28.95 -9.55 9.25
C ARG A 354 -29.39 -8.12 9.01
N ARG A 355 -30.04 -7.85 7.86
CA ARG A 355 -30.85 -6.64 7.71
C ARG A 355 -31.87 -6.72 8.85
N THR A 356 -31.58 -6.09 9.98
CA THR A 356 -32.64 -5.71 10.91
C THR A 356 -33.49 -4.78 10.08
N SER A 357 -34.59 -5.29 9.54
CA SER A 357 -35.63 -4.47 8.96
C SER A 357 -36.12 -3.57 10.09
N ARG A 358 -35.50 -2.40 10.23
CA ARG A 358 -36.15 -1.31 10.92
C ARG A 358 -37.37 -1.04 10.05
N ASN A 359 -38.54 -1.45 10.54
CA ASN A 359 -39.84 -1.10 9.99
C ASN A 359 -39.99 0.43 10.14
N ILE A 360 -39.26 1.18 9.33
CA ILE A 360 -39.58 2.58 9.06
C ILE A 360 -40.69 2.50 8.03
N VAL A 361 -41.92 2.67 8.50
CA VAL A 361 -43.08 2.90 7.64
C VAL A 361 -42.84 4.24 6.95
N ILE A 362 -42.12 4.22 5.83
CA ILE A 362 -42.08 5.33 4.90
C ILE A 362 -43.38 5.22 4.10
N THR A 363 -44.23 6.23 4.22
CA THR A 363 -45.45 6.39 3.45
C THR A 363 -45.16 6.18 1.97
N ARG A 364 -45.79 5.15 1.41
CA ARG A 364 -45.62 4.68 0.03
C ARG A 364 -45.91 5.82 -0.96
N LYS A 365 -44.89 6.28 -1.68
CA LYS A 365 -45.08 6.83 -3.03
C LYS A 365 -45.21 5.63 -3.97
N ARG A 366 -46.30 5.59 -4.74
CA ARG A 366 -46.72 4.48 -5.63
C ARG A 366 -45.53 3.83 -6.34
N ALA A 367 -45.30 2.55 -6.06
CA ALA A 367 -44.37 1.70 -6.79
C ALA A 367 -44.99 1.40 -8.17
N SER A 368 -44.25 1.76 -9.22
CA SER A 368 -44.45 1.17 -10.54
C SER A 368 -43.70 -0.15 -10.56
N GLU A 369 -44.42 -1.25 -10.81
CA GLU A 369 -43.84 -2.57 -11.06
C GLU A 369 -42.99 -2.50 -12.33
N LYS A 370 -41.67 -2.38 -12.17
CA LYS A 370 -40.73 -2.64 -13.26
C LYS A 370 -40.33 -4.10 -13.23
N ASN A 371 -40.66 -4.79 -14.32
CA ASN A 371 -40.22 -6.14 -14.64
C ASN A 371 -38.70 -6.28 -14.44
N ALA A 372 -38.31 -7.38 -13.80
CA ALA A 372 -36.94 -7.80 -13.60
C ALA A 372 -36.37 -8.41 -14.90
N SER A 373 -36.15 -7.56 -15.89
CA SER A 373 -35.31 -7.86 -17.04
C SER A 373 -34.71 -6.55 -17.55
N ASP A 374 -33.38 -6.48 -17.53
CA ASP A 374 -32.58 -5.51 -18.29
C ASP A 374 -32.26 -4.12 -17.65
N SER A 375 -31.99 -4.07 -16.34
CA SER A 375 -31.33 -2.90 -15.75
C SER A 375 -29.82 -3.15 -15.60
N LYS A 376 -28.98 -2.56 -16.46
CA LYS A 376 -27.54 -2.40 -16.21
C LYS A 376 -27.36 -1.89 -14.77
N PRO A 377 -26.68 -2.62 -13.87
CA PRO A 377 -26.58 -2.18 -12.48
C PRO A 377 -25.82 -0.84 -12.42
N THR A 378 -26.49 0.20 -11.93
CA THR A 378 -26.01 1.59 -11.91
C THR A 378 -25.04 1.88 -10.76
N GLU A 379 -24.95 1.00 -9.76
CA GLU A 379 -24.03 1.14 -8.63
C GLU A 379 -23.08 -0.06 -8.55
N PRO A 380 -21.85 0.13 -8.03
CA PRO A 380 -20.95 -0.98 -7.79
C PRO A 380 -21.39 -1.81 -6.57
N GLU A 381 -21.23 -3.11 -6.69
CA GLU A 381 -21.49 -4.12 -5.67
C GLU A 381 -20.23 -4.98 -5.41
N PRO A 382 -19.16 -4.43 -4.80
CA PRO A 382 -17.89 -5.14 -4.63
C PRO A 382 -18.00 -6.50 -3.93
N ALA A 383 -18.95 -6.67 -3.00
CA ALA A 383 -19.16 -7.94 -2.31
C ALA A 383 -19.61 -9.10 -3.21
N ARG A 384 -20.03 -8.82 -4.46
CA ARG A 384 -20.49 -9.82 -5.43
C ARG A 384 -19.49 -10.09 -6.56
N THR A 385 -18.40 -9.34 -6.63
CA THR A 385 -17.42 -9.51 -7.70
C THR A 385 -16.56 -10.75 -7.47
N ASP A 386 -15.87 -11.19 -8.52
CA ASP A 386 -14.97 -12.34 -8.43
C ASP A 386 -13.74 -12.02 -7.59
N PHE A 387 -13.25 -10.79 -7.73
CA PHE A 387 -11.99 -10.33 -7.18
C PHE A 387 -12.05 -8.88 -6.70
N ILE A 388 -11.40 -8.60 -5.57
CA ILE A 388 -11.30 -7.24 -5.03
C ILE A 388 -9.83 -6.88 -4.78
N GLU A 389 -9.37 -5.83 -5.44
CA GLU A 389 -8.16 -5.10 -5.08
C GLU A 389 -8.47 -4.20 -3.87
N VAL A 390 -7.84 -4.50 -2.74
CA VAL A 390 -8.10 -3.81 -1.47
C VAL A 390 -6.85 -3.08 -1.02
N MET A 391 -7.00 -1.80 -0.69
CA MET A 391 -5.91 -0.98 -0.15
C MET A 391 -6.35 -0.28 1.13
N ALA A 392 -5.54 -0.41 2.18
CA ALA A 392 -5.72 0.23 3.48
C ALA A 392 -5.94 1.75 3.38
N CYS A 393 -5.08 2.42 2.62
CA CYS A 393 -5.08 3.89 2.53
C CYS A 393 -6.15 4.38 1.53
N PRO A 394 -6.86 5.49 1.82
CA PRO A 394 -7.69 6.17 0.82
C PRO A 394 -6.80 6.72 -0.29
N GLY A 395 -7.19 6.56 -1.56
CA GLY A 395 -6.36 6.79 -2.74
C GLY A 395 -5.33 5.67 -2.99
N GLY A 396 -5.27 4.65 -2.14
CA GLY A 396 -4.32 3.55 -2.25
C GLY A 396 -2.86 3.96 -1.96
N CYS A 397 -1.91 3.28 -2.60
CA CYS A 397 -0.48 3.41 -2.30
C CYS A 397 0.10 4.81 -2.56
N ILE A 398 -0.50 5.59 -3.46
CA ILE A 398 -0.05 6.97 -3.79
C ILE A 398 -0.29 7.97 -2.65
N ASN A 399 -1.06 7.56 -1.64
CA ASN A 399 -1.30 8.32 -0.42
C ASN A 399 -0.86 7.50 0.81
N GLY A 400 0.11 6.61 0.65
CA GLY A 400 0.65 5.80 1.75
C GLY A 400 1.33 6.66 2.83
N GLY A 401 1.32 6.19 4.07
CA GLY A 401 1.82 6.94 5.23
C GLY A 401 3.32 7.28 5.18
N GLY A 402 4.12 6.51 4.42
CA GLY A 402 5.56 6.74 4.27
C GLY A 402 5.94 7.83 3.26
N LEU A 403 4.98 8.32 2.47
CA LEU A 403 5.24 9.34 1.45
C LEU A 403 5.41 10.73 2.06
N LEU A 404 5.97 11.65 1.27
CA LEU A 404 6.21 13.05 1.66
C LEU A 404 4.91 13.85 1.48
N ASN A 405 4.00 13.69 2.43
CA ASN A 405 2.68 14.32 2.45
C ASN A 405 2.42 15.09 3.76
N GLU A 406 3.44 15.85 4.20
CA GLU A 406 3.49 16.65 5.45
C GLU A 406 2.42 17.76 5.57
N GLU A 407 1.60 17.92 4.55
CA GLU A 407 0.47 18.82 4.57
C GLU A 407 -0.53 18.40 5.65
N ALA A 408 -0.64 19.22 6.71
CA ALA A 408 -1.56 19.02 7.81
C ALA A 408 -3.03 19.13 7.36
N ASN A 409 -3.30 19.88 6.29
CA ASN A 409 -4.64 20.03 5.75
C ASN A 409 -5.04 18.80 4.91
N THR A 410 -6.05 18.07 5.37
CA THR A 410 -6.58 16.87 4.70
C THR A 410 -7.01 17.10 3.26
N THR A 411 -7.54 18.28 2.93
CA THR A 411 -7.99 18.63 1.57
C THR A 411 -6.82 18.77 0.64
N ARG A 412 -5.76 19.47 1.07
CA ARG A 412 -4.54 19.64 0.28
C ARG A 412 -3.77 18.33 0.15
N ARG A 413 -3.75 17.49 1.19
CA ARG A 413 -3.21 16.12 1.10
C ARG A 413 -3.92 15.28 0.04
N ARG A 414 -5.26 15.30 0.01
CA ARG A 414 -6.05 14.62 -1.04
C ARG A 414 -5.78 15.21 -2.42
N ALA A 415 -5.63 16.53 -2.53
CA ALA A 415 -5.29 17.18 -3.79
C ALA A 415 -3.91 16.76 -4.31
N LEU A 416 -2.91 16.65 -3.42
CA LEU A 416 -1.59 16.13 -3.75
C LEU A 416 -1.67 14.68 -4.21
N ALA A 417 -2.36 13.81 -3.47
CA ALA A 417 -2.55 12.41 -3.87
C ALA A 417 -3.18 12.30 -5.26
N LYS A 418 -4.20 13.11 -5.56
CA LYS A 418 -4.84 13.17 -6.89
C LYS A 418 -3.90 13.69 -8.00
N LYS A 419 -3.04 14.67 -7.68
CA LYS A 419 -2.00 15.17 -8.60
C LYS A 419 -1.03 14.05 -8.94
N LEU A 420 -0.52 13.35 -7.92
CA LEU A 420 0.44 12.25 -8.09
C LEU A 420 -0.19 11.06 -8.83
N ASP A 421 -1.47 10.75 -8.58
CA ASP A 421 -2.19 9.69 -9.30
C ASP A 421 -2.38 10.00 -10.79
N THR A 422 -2.66 11.27 -11.11
CA THR A 422 -2.67 11.75 -12.51
C THR A 422 -1.27 11.59 -13.13
N GLN A 423 -0.22 12.03 -12.43
CA GLN A 423 1.16 11.90 -12.91
C GLN A 423 1.59 10.44 -13.09
N TYR A 424 1.12 9.53 -12.23
CA TYR A 424 1.37 8.10 -12.40
C TYR A 424 0.84 7.60 -13.75
N SER A 425 -0.34 8.06 -14.16
CA SER A 425 -0.96 7.63 -15.41
C SER A 425 -0.34 8.29 -16.64
N THR A 426 0.24 9.49 -16.52
CA THR A 426 0.72 10.28 -17.66
C THR A 426 2.23 10.25 -17.86
N LEU A 427 3.02 10.15 -16.77
CA LEU A 427 4.48 10.26 -16.83
C LEU A 427 5.17 8.89 -16.87
N LEU A 428 4.60 7.88 -16.22
CA LEU A 428 5.19 6.54 -16.21
C LEU A 428 4.75 5.79 -17.46
N PRO A 429 5.69 5.27 -18.27
CA PRO A 429 5.34 4.40 -19.38
C PRO A 429 4.49 3.23 -18.88
N GLN A 430 3.52 2.80 -19.69
CA GLN A 430 2.69 1.65 -19.35
C GLN A 430 3.13 0.42 -20.16
N THR A 431 3.12 -0.73 -19.51
CA THR A 431 3.25 -2.03 -20.14
C THR A 431 2.04 -2.88 -19.80
N GLU A 432 1.70 -3.80 -20.69
CA GLU A 432 0.76 -4.86 -20.38
C GLU A 432 1.53 -6.11 -19.99
N CYS A 433 1.00 -6.84 -19.01
CA CYS A 433 1.58 -8.13 -18.63
C CYS A 433 1.43 -9.10 -19.82
N SER A 434 2.53 -9.39 -20.54
CA SER A 434 2.50 -10.24 -21.75
C SER A 434 3.21 -11.58 -21.58
N GLU A 435 3.89 -11.85 -20.45
CA GLU A 435 4.73 -13.05 -20.32
C GLU A 435 4.39 -13.88 -19.08
N GLU A 436 4.23 -15.19 -19.30
CA GLU A 436 4.07 -16.22 -18.29
C GLU A 436 5.43 -16.55 -17.68
N PHE A 437 5.70 -16.02 -16.50
CA PHE A 437 6.84 -16.45 -15.69
C PHE A 437 6.29 -17.11 -14.43
N VAL A 438 6.34 -18.44 -14.41
CA VAL A 438 5.94 -19.24 -13.25
C VAL A 438 7.17 -19.46 -12.37
N SER A 439 7.23 -18.77 -11.24
CA SER A 439 8.06 -19.16 -10.10
C SER A 439 7.21 -19.20 -8.83
N SER A 440 7.58 -20.05 -7.86
CA SER A 440 6.78 -20.32 -6.66
C SER A 440 6.75 -19.12 -5.69
N ASN A 441 5.94 -18.10 -5.97
CA ASN A 441 5.85 -16.84 -5.21
C ASN A 441 4.59 -16.76 -4.34
N ARG A 442 4.46 -17.68 -3.37
CA ARG A 442 3.24 -17.79 -2.54
C ARG A 442 3.43 -17.37 -1.09
N TYR A 443 2.43 -16.71 -0.51
CA TYR A 443 2.36 -16.44 0.94
C TYR A 443 1.76 -17.63 1.68
N LYS A 444 1.99 -17.69 3.00
CA LYS A 444 1.24 -18.57 3.91
C LYS A 444 0.48 -17.72 4.92
N PHE A 445 -0.83 -17.56 4.71
CA PHE A 445 -1.69 -16.86 5.66
C PHE A 445 -2.21 -17.80 6.75
N SER A 446 -2.33 -17.27 7.97
CA SER A 446 -2.98 -17.97 9.06
C SER A 446 -3.82 -17.00 9.89
N ALA A 447 -4.99 -17.46 10.34
CA ALA A 447 -5.77 -16.71 11.31
C ALA A 447 -5.02 -16.70 12.64
N ILE A 448 -4.70 -15.51 13.15
CA ILE A 448 -4.04 -15.39 14.45
C ILE A 448 -5.11 -15.58 15.52
N GLN A 449 -5.03 -16.67 16.28
CA GLN A 449 -5.86 -16.84 17.47
C GLN A 449 -5.53 -15.70 18.44
N LYS A 450 -6.55 -14.93 18.87
CA LYS A 450 -6.39 -13.94 19.92
C LYS A 450 -6.02 -14.67 21.21
N SER A 451 -4.72 -14.71 21.51
CA SER A 451 -4.21 -15.17 22.80
C SER A 451 -4.79 -14.28 23.89
N THR A 452 -5.28 -14.90 24.97
CA THR A 452 -5.61 -14.21 26.22
C THR A 452 -4.35 -13.81 27.01
N ASP A 453 -3.19 -14.27 26.57
CA ASP A 453 -1.88 -14.00 27.17
C ASP A 453 -1.13 -12.95 26.36
N VAL A 454 -0.94 -11.77 26.95
CA VAL A 454 -0.40 -10.55 26.31
C VAL A 454 1.05 -10.74 25.84
N VAL A 455 1.77 -11.69 26.43
CA VAL A 455 3.22 -11.89 26.21
C VAL A 455 3.50 -12.65 24.90
N THR A 456 2.61 -13.53 24.46
CA THR A 456 2.81 -14.36 23.25
C THR A 456 2.37 -13.68 21.96
N VAL A 457 1.54 -12.64 22.04
CA VAL A 457 1.05 -11.87 20.87
C VAL A 457 2.17 -11.09 20.19
N GLY A 458 3.26 -10.83 20.91
CA GLY A 458 4.35 -9.98 20.45
C GLY A 458 5.32 -10.61 19.46
N ASN A 459 5.39 -11.94 19.37
CA ASN A 459 6.46 -12.62 18.63
C ASN A 459 5.99 -13.29 17.33
N THR A 460 4.71 -13.19 16.97
CA THR A 460 4.19 -13.88 15.78
C THR A 460 3.44 -12.90 14.88
N TRP A 461 4.16 -12.44 13.86
CA TRP A 461 3.59 -12.05 12.58
C TRP A 461 4.37 -12.71 11.44
#